data_AF-A0A0Q4NF79-F1
#
_entry.id   AF-A0A0Q4NF79-F1
#
_cell.length_a   1.000
_cell.length_b   1.000
_cell.length_c   1.000
_cell.angle_alpha   90.00
_cell.angle_beta   90.00
_cell.angle_gamma   90.00
#
_symmetry.space_group_name_H-M   'P 1'
#
loop_
_entity.id
_entity.type
_entity.pdbx_description
1 polymer ?
#
loop_
_entity_poly.entity_id
_entity_poly.type
_entity_poly.pdbx_seq_one_letter_code
_entity_poly.pdbx_strand_id
1 'polypeptide(L)'
;MPTNLERRQAAFLARIKDFAYVEAVHGSGETHVQMAMEAVCLLNDLLDAYENLDVIRALFMPAWLRHDHEDKEAEQGFLALLKFSLMVNHERYDEFLAEIHQHFAGQLTTNHIHEPGYAMPEADVRRIPQLWDDQGNQLHNPTAFISLNPLAAQLQLNQFVAENGEAISKVIASLSTLEQRPSERIADTILFKLIDLDVTMDDTRRQGVLPFCSALIECQRRLLKVMKALDTNSSEDKLRATIKNFFAIAGTLCKEDQECMILEIHESLVALDCTLDVTLNSNNAVPAHAAFLQAAENYGFNLDAYFLLTSPSAYSAVITTCAKCLVNKPFDQYAGVDAGSVISAAFLYLQESEQLLTADLDADTLLALYLFKRDNRFKQALLTPGRADTLLAHELGM
;
A
#
# COMPACT_ATOMS: atom_id res chain seq x y z
N MET A 1 -44.48 -40.40 1.45
CA MET A 1 -44.28 -39.23 2.33
C MET A 1 -42.79 -39.01 2.40
N PRO A 2 -42.27 -37.85 1.95
CA PRO A 2 -40.85 -37.60 2.02
C PRO A 2 -40.39 -37.58 3.48
N THR A 3 -39.29 -38.26 3.74
CA THR A 3 -38.57 -38.30 5.02
C THR A 3 -38.14 -36.88 5.42
N ASN A 4 -37.85 -36.66 6.72
CA ASN A 4 -37.35 -35.37 7.21
C ASN A 4 -36.10 -34.93 6.42
N LEU A 5 -35.24 -35.90 6.08
CA LEU A 5 -34.06 -35.72 5.26
C LEU A 5 -34.39 -35.21 3.85
N GLU A 6 -35.32 -35.86 3.15
CA GLU A 6 -35.73 -35.45 1.78
C GLU A 6 -36.38 -34.07 1.75
N ARG A 7 -37.09 -33.66 2.82
CA ARG A 7 -37.65 -32.30 2.92
C ARG A 7 -36.57 -31.25 3.13
N ARG A 8 -35.58 -31.52 3.98
CA ARG A 8 -34.43 -30.63 4.20
C ARG A 8 -33.61 -30.49 2.91
N GLN A 9 -33.39 -31.60 2.19
CA GLN A 9 -32.71 -31.59 0.89
C GLN A 9 -33.43 -30.72 -0.15
N ALA A 10 -34.75 -30.88 -0.28
CA ALA A 10 -35.54 -30.09 -1.24
C ALA A 10 -35.60 -28.60 -0.88
N ALA A 11 -35.73 -28.26 0.41
CA ALA A 11 -35.72 -26.87 0.89
C ALA A 11 -34.38 -26.17 0.60
N PHE A 12 -33.27 -26.89 0.81
CA PHE A 12 -31.95 -26.39 0.51
C PHE A 12 -31.69 -26.19 -0.98
N LEU A 13 -32.07 -27.15 -1.82
CA LEU A 13 -31.96 -27.03 -3.28
C LEU A 13 -32.79 -25.88 -3.86
N ALA A 14 -33.92 -25.53 -3.23
CA ALA A 14 -34.68 -24.35 -3.61
C ALA A 14 -33.92 -23.06 -3.27
N ARG A 15 -33.32 -22.98 -2.07
CA ARG A 15 -32.59 -21.79 -1.62
C ARG A 15 -31.25 -21.57 -2.32
N ILE A 16 -30.56 -22.64 -2.68
CA ILE A 16 -29.39 -22.58 -3.56
C ILE A 16 -29.72 -21.89 -4.88
N LYS A 17 -30.86 -22.26 -5.48
CA LYS A 17 -31.29 -21.67 -6.76
C LYS A 17 -31.70 -20.22 -6.58
N ASP A 18 -32.40 -19.91 -5.48
CA ASP A 18 -32.75 -18.55 -5.12
C ASP A 18 -31.46 -17.70 -4.96
N PHE A 19 -30.42 -18.24 -4.32
CA PHE A 19 -29.13 -17.56 -4.13
C PHE A 19 -28.37 -17.35 -5.45
N ALA A 20 -28.19 -18.40 -6.26
CA ALA A 20 -27.50 -18.33 -7.55
C ALA A 20 -28.20 -17.39 -8.55
N TYR A 21 -29.54 -17.41 -8.56
CA TYR A 21 -30.35 -16.50 -9.36
C TYR A 21 -30.18 -15.04 -8.92
N VAL A 22 -30.16 -14.79 -7.61
CA VAL A 22 -30.00 -13.43 -7.06
C VAL A 22 -28.59 -12.89 -7.27
N GLU A 23 -27.55 -13.72 -7.14
CA GLU A 23 -26.16 -13.35 -7.47
C GLU A 23 -26.00 -12.97 -8.95
N ALA A 24 -26.59 -13.77 -9.86
CA ALA A 24 -26.54 -13.52 -11.30
C ALA A 24 -27.35 -12.29 -11.74
N VAL A 25 -28.43 -11.95 -11.05
CA VAL A 25 -29.40 -10.93 -11.48
C VAL A 25 -29.23 -9.57 -10.77
N HIS A 26 -28.76 -9.54 -9.51
CA HIS A 26 -28.97 -8.37 -8.64
C HIS A 26 -27.73 -7.70 -8.03
N GLY A 27 -26.51 -8.11 -8.39
CA GLY A 27 -25.26 -7.40 -8.07
C GLY A 27 -25.35 -6.34 -6.94
N SER A 28 -25.10 -6.75 -5.69
CA SER A 28 -24.88 -5.88 -4.52
C SER A 28 -26.06 -5.04 -3.98
N GLY A 29 -27.29 -5.56 -3.94
CA GLY A 29 -28.43 -4.92 -3.24
C GLY A 29 -28.69 -5.41 -1.79
N GLU A 30 -29.36 -4.60 -0.95
CA GLU A 30 -29.71 -4.91 0.46
C GLU A 30 -30.53 -6.20 0.67
N THR A 31 -31.28 -6.66 -0.34
CA THR A 31 -32.00 -7.95 -0.33
C THR A 31 -31.09 -9.18 -0.27
N HIS A 32 -29.79 -9.03 -0.55
CA HIS A 32 -28.81 -10.12 -0.47
C HIS A 32 -28.52 -10.60 0.95
N VAL A 33 -28.52 -9.71 1.95
CA VAL A 33 -28.00 -10.04 3.29
C VAL A 33 -28.92 -11.01 4.03
N GLN A 34 -30.23 -10.79 3.97
CA GLN A 34 -31.20 -11.65 4.64
C GLN A 34 -31.28 -13.04 3.98
N MET A 35 -31.21 -13.11 2.65
CA MET A 35 -31.20 -14.38 1.93
C MET A 35 -29.89 -15.14 2.11
N ALA A 36 -28.75 -14.44 2.14
CA ALA A 36 -27.46 -15.02 2.51
C ALA A 36 -27.53 -15.61 3.92
N MET A 37 -28.01 -14.85 4.92
CA MET A 37 -28.20 -15.36 6.29
C MET A 37 -29.09 -16.59 6.38
N GLU A 38 -30.23 -16.61 5.68
CA GLU A 38 -31.12 -17.78 5.65
C GLU A 38 -30.43 -19.00 5.01
N ALA A 39 -29.66 -18.78 3.95
CA ALA A 39 -28.85 -19.82 3.32
C ALA A 39 -27.73 -20.34 4.22
N VAL A 40 -27.13 -19.46 5.04
CA VAL A 40 -26.14 -19.82 6.06
C VAL A 40 -26.74 -20.68 7.16
N CYS A 41 -27.89 -20.29 7.72
CA CYS A 41 -28.58 -21.09 8.74
C CYS A 41 -28.97 -22.47 8.21
N LEU A 42 -29.48 -22.54 6.97
CA LEU A 42 -29.83 -23.81 6.32
C LEU A 42 -28.61 -24.66 6.01
N LEU A 43 -27.45 -24.06 5.67
CA LEU A 43 -26.24 -24.83 5.47
C LEU A 43 -25.70 -25.36 6.80
N ASN A 44 -25.75 -24.60 7.90
CA ASN A 44 -25.41 -25.11 9.23
C ASN A 44 -26.30 -26.30 9.62
N ASP A 45 -27.62 -26.22 9.40
CA ASP A 45 -28.54 -27.34 9.61
C ASP A 45 -28.17 -28.59 8.79
N LEU A 46 -27.51 -28.41 7.63
CA LEU A 46 -27.04 -29.50 6.77
C LEU A 46 -25.66 -29.99 7.16
N LEU A 47 -24.76 -29.13 7.59
CA LEU A 47 -23.46 -29.51 8.15
C LEU A 47 -23.64 -30.32 9.44
N ASP A 48 -24.70 -30.03 10.20
CA ASP A 48 -25.17 -30.84 11.33
C ASP A 48 -25.79 -32.17 10.92
N ALA A 49 -26.51 -32.19 9.79
CA ALA A 49 -27.21 -33.40 9.31
C ALA A 49 -26.32 -34.33 8.46
N TYR A 50 -25.22 -33.83 7.90
CA TYR A 50 -24.34 -34.52 6.98
C TYR A 50 -22.88 -34.41 7.45
N GLU A 51 -22.30 -35.56 7.79
CA GLU A 51 -21.00 -35.65 8.45
C GLU A 51 -19.80 -35.22 7.57
N ASN A 52 -19.96 -35.09 6.24
CA ASN A 52 -18.84 -34.91 5.31
C ASN A 52 -19.21 -34.04 4.10
N LEU A 53 -18.32 -33.13 3.70
CA LEU A 53 -18.47 -32.27 2.50
C LEU A 53 -18.66 -33.05 1.19
N ASP A 54 -18.03 -34.21 1.02
CA ASP A 54 -18.21 -35.07 -0.15
C ASP A 54 -19.64 -35.61 -0.25
N VAL A 55 -20.31 -35.83 0.89
CA VAL A 55 -21.72 -36.24 0.92
C VAL A 55 -22.60 -35.07 0.51
N ILE A 56 -22.31 -33.87 1.01
CA ILE A 56 -22.97 -32.62 0.60
C ILE A 56 -22.67 -32.28 -0.87
N ARG A 57 -21.51 -32.63 -1.40
CA ARG A 57 -21.19 -32.44 -2.82
C ARG A 57 -21.90 -33.48 -3.67
N ALA A 58 -21.80 -34.76 -3.34
CA ALA A 58 -22.34 -35.86 -4.13
C ALA A 58 -23.88 -35.86 -4.17
N LEU A 59 -24.55 -35.48 -3.07
CA LEU A 59 -26.01 -35.42 -3.04
C LEU A 59 -26.57 -34.21 -3.79
N PHE A 60 -25.81 -33.10 -3.87
CA PHE A 60 -26.38 -31.81 -4.26
C PHE A 60 -25.79 -31.24 -5.56
N MET A 61 -24.53 -31.55 -5.91
CA MET A 61 -23.93 -31.18 -7.21
C MET A 61 -24.74 -31.71 -8.40
N PRO A 62 -25.25 -32.97 -8.40
CA PRO A 62 -26.11 -33.46 -9.50
C PRO A 62 -27.45 -32.75 -9.64
N ALA A 63 -27.92 -32.04 -8.61
CA ALA A 63 -29.16 -31.26 -8.66
C ALA A 63 -28.91 -29.82 -9.14
N TRP A 64 -27.71 -29.29 -8.90
CA TRP A 64 -27.26 -28.00 -9.43
C TRP A 64 -26.97 -28.09 -10.95
N LEU A 65 -26.31 -29.16 -11.38
CA LEU A 65 -26.02 -29.45 -12.79
C LEU A 65 -27.27 -29.69 -13.66
N ARG A 66 -28.42 -29.98 -13.07
CA ARG A 66 -29.70 -30.15 -13.78
C ARG A 66 -30.38 -28.82 -14.17
N HIS A 67 -29.82 -27.67 -13.80
CA HIS A 67 -30.37 -26.33 -14.08
C HIS A 67 -29.66 -25.61 -15.23
N ASP A 68 -29.08 -26.34 -16.18
CA ASP A 68 -28.40 -25.80 -17.39
C ASP A 68 -27.26 -24.79 -17.12
N HIS A 69 -26.76 -24.72 -15.88
CA HIS A 69 -25.55 -23.95 -15.54
C HIS A 69 -24.31 -24.72 -15.99
N GLU A 70 -23.34 -24.03 -16.59
CA GLU A 70 -22.03 -24.62 -16.92
C GLU A 70 -21.37 -25.17 -15.64
N ASP A 71 -20.66 -26.30 -15.72
CA ASP A 71 -20.06 -27.00 -14.56
C ASP A 71 -19.30 -26.06 -13.60
N LYS A 72 -18.67 -25.01 -14.16
CA LYS A 72 -17.92 -24.00 -13.41
C LYS A 72 -18.80 -23.07 -12.58
N GLU A 73 -19.97 -22.65 -13.07
CA GLU A 73 -20.87 -21.75 -12.35
C GLU A 73 -21.54 -22.47 -11.16
N ALA A 74 -21.85 -23.76 -11.33
CA ALA A 74 -22.39 -24.59 -10.26
C ALA A 74 -21.39 -24.82 -9.12
N GLU A 75 -20.13 -25.08 -9.48
CA GLU A 75 -19.04 -25.22 -8.52
C GLU A 75 -18.74 -23.88 -7.81
N GLN A 76 -18.80 -22.76 -8.53
CA GLN A 76 -18.64 -21.43 -7.96
C GLN A 76 -19.77 -21.04 -6.99
N GLY A 77 -21.03 -21.30 -7.34
CA GLY A 77 -22.16 -21.03 -6.45
C GLY A 77 -22.12 -21.89 -5.18
N PHE A 78 -21.69 -23.16 -5.29
CA PHE A 78 -21.48 -24.04 -4.14
C PHE A 78 -20.38 -23.52 -3.22
N LEU A 79 -19.25 -23.09 -3.80
CA LEU A 79 -18.15 -22.45 -3.06
C LEU A 79 -18.57 -21.13 -2.41
N ALA A 80 -19.38 -20.31 -3.09
CA ALA A 80 -19.90 -19.06 -2.54
C ALA A 80 -20.84 -19.31 -1.35
N LEU A 81 -21.80 -20.23 -1.47
CA LEU A 81 -22.70 -20.61 -0.36
C LEU A 81 -21.95 -21.22 0.83
N LEU A 82 -20.94 -22.06 0.57
CA LEU A 82 -20.05 -22.55 1.62
C LEU A 82 -19.29 -21.40 2.28
N LYS A 83 -18.70 -20.49 1.52
CA LYS A 83 -18.03 -19.30 2.05
C LYS A 83 -18.98 -18.42 2.88
N PHE A 84 -20.24 -18.28 2.47
CA PHE A 84 -21.26 -17.60 3.26
C PHE A 84 -21.56 -18.36 4.56
N SER A 85 -21.70 -19.69 4.54
CA SER A 85 -21.94 -20.45 5.77
C SER A 85 -20.79 -20.37 6.76
N LEU A 86 -19.56 -20.32 6.22
CA LEU A 86 -18.34 -20.12 6.97
C LEU A 86 -18.30 -18.72 7.63
N MET A 87 -19.22 -17.80 7.30
CA MET A 87 -19.36 -16.55 8.04
C MET A 87 -19.96 -16.73 9.44
N VAL A 88 -20.54 -17.89 9.75
CA VAL A 88 -21.03 -18.23 11.09
C VAL A 88 -20.09 -19.26 11.70
N ASN A 89 -19.51 -18.94 12.87
CA ASN A 89 -18.61 -19.84 13.61
C ASN A 89 -19.38 -21.09 14.09
N HIS A 90 -19.34 -22.15 13.28
CA HIS A 90 -19.90 -23.47 13.58
C HIS A 90 -18.92 -24.32 14.41
N GLU A 91 -19.40 -25.27 15.23
CA GLU A 91 -18.52 -26.12 16.05
C GLU A 91 -17.52 -26.95 15.21
N ARG A 92 -17.95 -27.33 14.01
CA ARG A 92 -17.15 -28.13 13.04
C ARG A 92 -16.40 -27.28 12.01
N TYR A 93 -16.32 -25.96 12.23
CA TYR A 93 -15.76 -25.02 11.26
C TYR A 93 -14.33 -25.36 10.83
N ASP A 94 -13.46 -25.74 11.78
CA ASP A 94 -12.07 -26.13 11.46
C ASP A 94 -11.99 -27.42 10.63
N GLU A 95 -12.87 -28.39 10.88
CA GLU A 95 -12.96 -29.62 10.08
C GLU A 95 -13.31 -29.28 8.62
N PHE A 96 -14.32 -28.44 8.43
CA PHE A 96 -14.75 -28.02 7.10
C PHE A 96 -13.69 -27.16 6.39
N LEU A 97 -13.04 -26.24 7.09
CA LEU A 97 -11.93 -25.47 6.52
C LEU A 97 -10.81 -26.39 6.03
N ALA A 98 -10.45 -27.41 6.82
CA ALA A 98 -9.41 -28.36 6.45
C ALA A 98 -9.81 -29.20 5.23
N GLU A 99 -11.04 -29.73 5.19
CA GLU A 99 -11.58 -30.49 4.07
C GLU A 99 -11.58 -29.67 2.76
N ILE A 100 -12.06 -28.42 2.81
CA ILE A 100 -12.10 -27.53 1.64
C ILE A 100 -10.68 -27.19 1.18
N HIS A 101 -9.82 -26.79 2.12
CA HIS A 101 -8.44 -26.43 1.79
C HIS A 101 -7.70 -27.60 1.14
N GLN A 102 -7.89 -28.82 1.65
CA GLN A 102 -7.30 -30.04 1.08
C GLN A 102 -7.87 -30.36 -0.30
N HIS A 103 -9.19 -30.27 -0.47
CA HIS A 103 -9.87 -30.62 -1.71
C HIS A 103 -9.49 -29.71 -2.88
N PHE A 104 -9.29 -28.42 -2.60
CA PHE A 104 -8.96 -27.41 -3.61
C PHE A 104 -7.49 -26.95 -3.56
N ALA A 105 -6.63 -27.68 -2.84
CA ALA A 105 -5.21 -27.41 -2.75
C ALA A 105 -4.57 -27.33 -4.15
N GLY A 106 -4.12 -26.13 -4.54
CA GLY A 106 -3.48 -25.89 -5.84
C GLY A 106 -4.42 -25.49 -6.99
N GLN A 107 -5.74 -25.51 -6.79
CA GLN A 107 -6.74 -24.98 -7.74
C GLN A 107 -7.36 -23.65 -7.31
N LEU A 108 -7.21 -23.29 -6.03
CA LEU A 108 -7.49 -21.96 -5.51
C LEU A 108 -6.44 -20.97 -6.07
N THR A 109 -6.54 -20.64 -7.36
CA THR A 109 -5.83 -19.46 -7.85
C THR A 109 -6.49 -18.24 -7.23
N THR A 110 -5.68 -17.28 -6.80
CA THR A 110 -6.11 -15.99 -6.24
C THR A 110 -7.13 -15.24 -7.12
N ASN A 111 -7.30 -15.64 -8.38
CA ASN A 111 -8.21 -15.06 -9.36
C ASN A 111 -9.59 -15.72 -9.42
N HIS A 112 -9.81 -16.89 -8.81
CA HIS A 112 -11.12 -17.57 -8.81
C HIS A 112 -12.01 -17.19 -7.63
N ILE A 113 -11.46 -16.45 -6.69
CA ILE A 113 -12.18 -15.84 -5.58
C ILE A 113 -12.40 -14.39 -6.00
N HIS A 114 -13.35 -14.15 -6.90
CA HIS A 114 -13.84 -12.78 -7.09
C HIS A 114 -14.23 -12.26 -5.71
N GLU A 115 -13.58 -11.18 -5.28
CA GLU A 115 -13.95 -10.42 -4.10
C GLU A 115 -15.44 -10.18 -4.18
N PRO A 116 -16.24 -10.79 -3.30
CA PRO A 116 -17.61 -10.36 -3.17
C PRO A 116 -17.47 -8.98 -2.55
N GLY A 117 -17.56 -7.94 -3.39
CA GLY A 117 -17.61 -6.55 -3.00
C GLY A 117 -18.89 -6.23 -2.24
N TYR A 118 -19.17 -6.98 -1.18
CA TYR A 118 -20.21 -6.62 -0.24
C TYR A 118 -19.62 -5.56 0.67
N ALA A 119 -20.06 -4.33 0.41
CA ALA A 119 -20.30 -3.39 1.48
C ALA A 119 -21.28 -4.06 2.48
N MET A 120 -20.75 -4.93 3.34
CA MET A 120 -21.41 -5.23 4.60
C MET A 120 -21.49 -3.88 5.30
N PRO A 121 -22.68 -3.33 5.59
CA PRO A 121 -22.75 -2.14 6.42
C PRO A 121 -21.96 -2.44 7.69
N GLU A 122 -21.22 -1.45 8.18
CA GLU A 122 -20.32 -1.50 9.35
C GLU A 122 -20.98 -2.09 10.63
N ALA A 123 -22.29 -2.35 10.59
CA ALA A 123 -23.17 -2.80 11.65
C ALA A 123 -23.05 -4.29 12.05
N ASP A 124 -22.34 -5.18 11.33
CA ASP A 124 -22.32 -6.60 11.71
C ASP A 124 -20.95 -7.29 11.65
N VAL A 125 -19.92 -6.61 12.15
CA VAL A 125 -18.55 -7.16 12.37
C VAL A 125 -18.57 -8.49 13.15
N ARG A 126 -19.61 -8.72 13.98
CA ARG A 126 -19.82 -9.96 14.76
C ARG A 126 -20.14 -11.20 13.91
N ARG A 127 -20.44 -11.02 12.62
CA ARG A 127 -20.75 -12.10 11.66
C ARG A 127 -19.63 -12.34 10.66
N ILE A 128 -18.47 -11.69 10.86
CA ILE A 128 -17.27 -12.00 10.10
C ILE A 128 -16.57 -13.12 10.86
N PRO A 129 -16.20 -14.23 10.22
CA PRO A 129 -15.49 -15.29 10.90
C PRO A 129 -14.15 -14.76 11.39
N GLN A 130 -13.74 -15.23 12.56
CA GLN A 130 -12.64 -14.65 13.31
C GLN A 130 -11.52 -15.66 13.46
N LEU A 131 -10.32 -15.35 12.98
CA LEU A 131 -9.15 -16.22 13.22
C LEU A 131 -8.67 -16.10 14.66
N TRP A 132 -8.84 -14.92 15.26
CA TRP A 132 -8.53 -14.65 16.66
C TRP A 132 -9.73 -14.09 17.40
N ASP A 133 -9.85 -14.43 18.68
CA ASP A 133 -10.77 -13.76 19.60
C ASP A 133 -10.31 -12.31 19.90
N ASP A 134 -11.15 -11.56 20.61
CA ASP A 134 -10.86 -10.17 21.01
C ASP A 134 -9.59 -10.03 21.88
N GLN A 135 -9.09 -11.13 22.45
CA GLN A 135 -7.88 -11.16 23.27
C GLN A 135 -6.63 -11.57 22.48
N GLY A 136 -6.76 -11.87 21.18
CA GLY A 136 -5.69 -12.34 20.30
C GLY A 136 -5.40 -13.83 20.43
N ASN A 137 -6.25 -14.62 21.08
CA ASN A 137 -6.10 -16.08 21.09
C ASN A 137 -6.61 -16.65 19.77
N GLN A 138 -5.84 -17.57 19.21
CA GLN A 138 -6.19 -18.23 17.96
C GLN A 138 -7.41 -19.14 18.15
N LEU A 139 -8.46 -18.93 17.35
CA LEU A 139 -9.69 -19.73 17.35
C LEU A 139 -9.62 -20.88 16.36
N HIS A 140 -8.94 -20.69 15.22
CA HIS A 140 -8.99 -21.61 14.07
C HIS A 140 -7.61 -21.92 13.49
N ASN A 141 -7.52 -22.95 12.65
CA ASN A 141 -6.29 -23.26 11.93
C ASN A 141 -5.91 -22.13 10.95
N PRO A 142 -4.72 -21.50 11.03
CA PRO A 142 -4.42 -20.29 10.27
C PRO A 142 -4.20 -20.58 8.79
N THR A 143 -3.66 -21.75 8.44
CA THR A 143 -3.36 -22.12 7.05
C THR A 143 -4.64 -22.21 6.22
N ALA A 144 -5.62 -22.97 6.71
CA ALA A 144 -6.89 -23.13 6.01
C ALA A 144 -7.72 -21.83 6.07
N PHE A 145 -7.74 -21.17 7.23
CA PHE A 145 -8.51 -19.94 7.43
C PHE A 145 -8.04 -18.81 6.51
N ILE A 146 -6.73 -18.51 6.47
CA ILE A 146 -6.20 -17.38 5.67
C ILE A 146 -6.36 -17.65 4.17
N SER A 147 -6.28 -18.91 3.75
CA SER A 147 -6.47 -19.28 2.34
C SER A 147 -7.91 -19.06 1.87
N LEU A 148 -8.89 -19.30 2.74
CA LEU A 148 -10.33 -19.21 2.40
C LEU A 148 -10.96 -17.86 2.77
N ASN A 149 -10.46 -17.22 3.83
CA ASN A 149 -10.96 -15.96 4.40
C ASN A 149 -9.86 -14.88 4.52
N PRO A 150 -9.08 -14.58 3.47
CA PRO A 150 -7.93 -13.68 3.56
C PRO A 150 -8.32 -12.25 3.97
N LEU A 151 -9.45 -11.74 3.48
CA LEU A 151 -9.94 -10.40 3.81
C LEU A 151 -10.36 -10.29 5.28
N ALA A 152 -11.03 -11.31 5.83
CA ALA A 152 -11.44 -11.32 7.23
C ALA A 152 -10.22 -11.28 8.17
N ALA A 153 -9.22 -12.12 7.90
CA ALA A 153 -7.96 -12.10 8.63
C ALA A 153 -7.26 -10.74 8.51
N GLN A 154 -7.22 -10.15 7.31
CA GLN A 154 -6.64 -8.83 7.09
C GLN A 154 -7.36 -7.72 7.87
N LEU A 155 -8.69 -7.72 7.87
CA LEU A 155 -9.49 -6.73 8.61
C LEU A 155 -9.26 -6.84 10.13
N GLN A 156 -9.24 -8.06 10.67
CA GLN A 156 -8.92 -8.28 12.09
C GLN A 156 -7.51 -7.79 12.45
N LEU A 157 -6.51 -8.14 11.64
CA LEU A 157 -5.13 -7.70 11.87
C LEU A 157 -5.02 -6.18 11.80
N ASN A 158 -5.65 -5.55 10.82
CA ASN A 158 -5.69 -4.10 10.69
C ASN A 158 -6.33 -3.43 11.92
N GLN A 159 -7.40 -4.02 12.46
CA GLN A 159 -8.06 -3.55 13.67
C GLN A 159 -7.14 -3.68 14.88
N PHE A 160 -6.55 -4.86 15.12
CA PHE A 160 -5.63 -5.08 16.25
C PHE A 160 -4.41 -4.16 16.21
N VAL A 161 -3.85 -3.90 15.02
CA VAL A 161 -2.74 -2.95 14.85
C VAL A 161 -3.20 -1.52 15.14
N ALA A 162 -4.41 -1.12 14.73
CA ALA A 162 -4.94 0.22 14.98
C ALA A 162 -5.26 0.46 16.47
N GLU A 163 -5.84 -0.55 17.14
CA GLU A 163 -6.16 -0.49 18.58
C GLU A 163 -4.92 -0.54 19.47
N ASN A 164 -3.84 -1.15 18.99
CA ASN A 164 -2.57 -1.28 19.70
C ASN A 164 -2.72 -1.91 21.11
N GLY A 165 -3.58 -2.94 21.21
CA GLY A 165 -3.88 -3.63 22.47
C GLY A 165 -3.04 -4.88 22.73
N GLU A 166 -3.43 -5.66 23.74
CA GLU A 166 -2.78 -6.95 24.06
C GLU A 166 -2.92 -7.97 22.93
N ALA A 167 -4.03 -7.93 22.18
CA ALA A 167 -4.34 -8.85 21.10
C ALA A 167 -3.24 -8.88 20.02
N ILE A 168 -2.78 -7.73 19.51
CA ILE A 168 -1.71 -7.70 18.51
C ILE A 168 -0.39 -8.26 19.06
N SER A 169 -0.11 -8.03 20.34
CA SER A 169 1.11 -8.56 20.97
C SER A 169 1.08 -10.09 21.06
N LYS A 170 -0.07 -10.70 21.37
CA LYS A 170 -0.23 -12.17 21.34
C LYS A 170 -0.13 -12.73 19.93
N VAL A 171 -0.76 -12.08 18.95
CA VAL A 171 -0.66 -12.49 17.55
C VAL A 171 0.81 -12.51 17.10
N ILE A 172 1.57 -11.45 17.37
CA ILE A 172 3.00 -11.37 17.03
C ILE A 172 3.80 -12.46 17.76
N ALA A 173 3.54 -12.67 19.05
CA ALA A 173 4.21 -13.72 19.82
C ALA A 173 3.92 -15.14 19.30
N SER A 174 2.76 -15.34 18.66
CA SER A 174 2.39 -16.64 18.09
C SER A 174 3.10 -16.96 16.77
N LEU A 175 3.66 -15.97 16.06
CA LEU A 175 4.21 -16.14 14.71
C LEU A 175 5.29 -17.23 14.63
N SER A 176 6.15 -17.34 15.65
CA SER A 176 7.21 -18.35 15.69
C SER A 176 6.71 -19.80 15.84
N THR A 177 5.44 -19.97 16.22
CA THR A 177 4.81 -21.28 16.42
C THR A 177 4.00 -21.74 15.21
N LEU A 178 3.80 -20.86 14.23
CA LEU A 178 3.05 -21.14 13.02
C LEU A 178 3.95 -21.73 11.94
N GLU A 179 3.32 -22.37 10.94
CA GLU A 179 4.00 -22.72 9.70
C GLU A 179 4.52 -21.46 8.99
N GLN A 180 5.65 -21.60 8.29
CA GLN A 180 6.37 -20.48 7.67
C GLN A 180 5.49 -19.59 6.78
N ARG A 181 4.70 -20.20 5.88
CA ARG A 181 3.87 -19.44 4.93
C ARG A 181 2.77 -18.59 5.61
N PRO A 182 1.94 -19.15 6.52
CA PRO A 182 1.03 -18.34 7.32
C PRO A 182 1.74 -17.26 8.15
N SER A 183 2.87 -17.57 8.80
CA SER A 183 3.58 -16.58 9.61
C SER A 183 4.05 -15.38 8.79
N GLU A 184 4.65 -15.62 7.62
CA GLU A 184 5.11 -14.57 6.70
C GLU A 184 3.92 -13.72 6.23
N ARG A 185 2.80 -14.35 5.85
CA ARG A 185 1.62 -13.63 5.35
C ARG A 185 0.94 -12.76 6.43
N ILE A 186 0.87 -13.25 7.67
CA ILE A 186 0.36 -12.47 8.81
C ILE A 186 1.31 -11.31 9.11
N ALA A 187 2.61 -11.59 9.18
CA ALA A 187 3.62 -10.59 9.49
C ALA A 187 3.65 -9.47 8.43
N ASP A 188 3.57 -9.82 7.15
CA ASP A 188 3.47 -8.87 6.05
C ASP A 188 2.22 -7.99 6.20
N THR A 189 1.06 -8.58 6.49
CA THR A 189 -0.19 -7.84 6.69
C THR A 189 -0.09 -6.84 7.85
N ILE A 190 0.54 -7.25 8.96
CA ILE A 190 0.80 -6.35 10.09
C ILE A 190 1.77 -5.23 9.67
N LEU A 191 2.86 -5.59 9.00
CA LEU A 191 3.88 -4.65 8.53
C LEU A 191 3.29 -3.60 7.59
N PHE A 192 2.39 -4.00 6.69
CA PHE A 192 1.66 -3.07 5.81
C PHE A 192 0.93 -2.00 6.60
N LYS A 193 0.16 -2.41 7.61
CA LYS A 193 -0.61 -1.48 8.42
C LYS A 193 0.31 -0.57 9.26
N LEU A 194 1.43 -1.11 9.76
CA LEU A 194 2.43 -0.35 10.49
C LEU A 194 3.12 0.71 9.59
N ILE A 195 3.40 0.39 8.32
CA ILE A 195 3.91 1.35 7.34
C ILE A 195 2.88 2.46 7.10
N ASP A 196 1.59 2.14 6.95
CA ASP A 196 0.53 3.14 6.77
C ASP A 196 0.43 4.10 7.96
N LEU A 197 0.53 3.58 9.18
CA LEU A 197 0.54 4.35 10.43
C LEU A 197 1.84 5.13 10.67
N ASP A 198 2.85 4.95 9.81
CA ASP A 198 4.18 5.58 9.92
C ASP A 198 4.86 5.30 11.28
N VAL A 199 4.75 4.07 11.78
CA VAL A 199 5.37 3.72 13.06
C VAL A 199 6.88 3.84 13.01
N THR A 200 7.48 4.23 14.13
CA THR A 200 8.91 4.46 14.26
C THR A 200 9.70 3.16 14.35
N MET A 201 11.02 3.24 14.14
CA MET A 201 11.94 2.11 14.27
C MET A 201 11.78 1.36 15.61
N ASP A 202 11.59 2.09 16.71
CA ASP A 202 11.54 1.54 18.08
C ASP A 202 10.20 0.90 18.45
N ASP A 203 9.22 0.87 17.54
CA ASP A 203 7.91 0.27 17.82
C ASP A 203 8.07 -1.24 18.06
N THR A 204 7.61 -1.72 19.21
CA THR A 204 7.75 -3.12 19.62
C THR A 204 7.01 -4.08 18.68
N ARG A 205 5.91 -3.65 18.07
CA ARG A 205 5.17 -4.47 17.09
C ARG A 205 5.99 -4.64 15.82
N ARG A 206 6.61 -3.56 15.35
CA ARG A 206 7.55 -3.62 14.22
C ARG A 206 8.68 -4.58 14.52
N GLN A 207 9.36 -4.42 15.66
CA GLN A 207 10.48 -5.28 16.05
C GLN A 207 10.07 -6.75 16.16
N GLY A 208 8.85 -7.04 16.61
CA GLY A 208 8.34 -8.40 16.71
C GLY A 208 8.01 -9.08 15.38
N VAL A 209 7.60 -8.33 14.34
CA VAL A 209 7.27 -8.91 13.01
C VAL A 209 8.47 -8.98 12.06
N LEU A 210 9.49 -8.14 12.25
CA LEU A 210 10.67 -8.09 11.38
C LEU A 210 11.35 -9.44 11.12
N PRO A 211 11.47 -10.38 12.08
CA PRO A 211 12.07 -11.70 11.81
C PRO A 211 11.33 -12.53 10.76
N PHE A 212 10.08 -12.19 10.45
CA PHE A 212 9.20 -12.90 9.52
C PHE A 212 8.94 -12.13 8.23
N CYS A 213 9.56 -10.95 8.06
CA CYS A 213 9.40 -10.08 6.90
C CYS A 213 10.76 -9.67 6.34
N SER A 214 10.75 -9.16 5.10
CA SER A 214 11.93 -8.51 4.53
C SER A 214 12.01 -7.04 4.95
N ALA A 215 13.07 -6.67 5.67
CA ALA A 215 13.36 -5.28 6.00
C ALA A 215 13.59 -4.41 4.75
N LEU A 216 14.16 -4.99 3.68
CA LEU A 216 14.30 -4.33 2.39
C LEU A 216 12.93 -3.98 1.78
N ILE A 217 11.98 -4.93 1.80
CA ILE A 217 10.60 -4.69 1.31
C ILE A 217 9.89 -3.62 2.14
N GLU A 218 10.11 -3.58 3.46
CA GLU A 218 9.60 -2.48 4.31
C GLU A 218 10.14 -1.13 3.80
N CYS A 219 11.44 -1.03 3.56
CA CYS A 219 12.09 0.20 3.14
C CYS A 219 11.63 0.65 1.75
N GLN A 220 11.52 -0.26 0.77
CA GLN A 220 10.98 0.04 -0.56
C GLN A 220 9.57 0.63 -0.50
N ARG A 221 8.71 0.07 0.37
CA ARG A 221 7.33 0.55 0.52
C ARG A 221 7.24 1.87 1.27
N ARG A 222 8.10 2.10 2.26
CA ARG A 222 8.23 3.39 2.93
C ARG A 222 8.78 4.46 1.98
N LEU A 223 9.72 4.13 1.10
CA LEU A 223 10.19 5.03 0.05
C LEU A 223 9.03 5.43 -0.88
N LEU A 224 8.24 4.47 -1.37
CA LEU A 224 7.05 4.76 -2.18
C LEU A 224 6.09 5.73 -1.46
N LYS A 225 5.88 5.54 -0.15
CA LYS A 225 5.05 6.45 0.66
C LYS A 225 5.65 7.85 0.73
N VAL A 226 6.96 7.99 0.92
CA VAL A 226 7.67 9.28 0.92
C VAL A 226 7.54 9.96 -0.44
N MET A 227 7.79 9.25 -1.54
CA MET A 227 7.69 9.78 -2.90
C MET A 227 6.27 10.26 -3.21
N LYS A 228 5.24 9.47 -2.83
CA LYS A 228 3.85 9.89 -2.97
C LYS A 228 3.51 11.12 -2.11
N ALA A 229 4.08 11.23 -0.92
CA ALA A 229 3.85 12.36 -0.03
C ALA A 229 4.55 13.65 -0.51
N LEU A 230 5.70 13.53 -1.18
CA LEU A 230 6.38 14.62 -1.87
C LEU A 230 5.53 15.18 -3.03
N ASP A 231 4.75 14.33 -3.70
CA ASP A 231 3.83 14.70 -4.79
C ASP A 231 2.53 15.35 -4.27
N THR A 232 1.93 14.79 -3.21
CA THR A 232 0.50 15.01 -2.89
C THR A 232 0.17 16.09 -1.84
N ASN A 233 0.92 17.19 -1.73
CA ASN A 233 0.57 18.30 -0.82
C ASN A 233 0.37 17.88 0.66
N SER A 234 1.18 16.94 1.14
CA SER A 234 1.13 16.51 2.54
C SER A 234 1.52 17.67 3.48
N SER A 235 0.96 17.69 4.70
CA SER A 235 1.39 18.62 5.77
C SER A 235 2.91 18.55 5.95
N GLU A 236 3.59 19.71 5.92
CA GLU A 236 5.06 19.78 5.94
C GLU A 236 5.67 19.04 7.13
N ASP A 237 5.14 19.25 8.34
CA ASP A 237 5.61 18.59 9.55
C ASP A 237 5.49 17.05 9.47
N LYS A 238 4.38 16.58 8.89
CA LYS A 238 4.12 15.15 8.70
C LYS A 238 5.10 14.56 7.70
N LEU A 239 5.30 15.21 6.56
CA LEU A 239 6.24 14.77 5.53
C LEU A 239 7.68 14.73 6.07
N ARG A 240 8.10 15.76 6.80
CA ARG A 240 9.42 15.82 7.43
C ARG A 240 9.62 14.67 8.43
N ALA A 241 8.60 14.36 9.22
CA ALA A 241 8.62 13.23 10.14
C ALA A 241 8.72 11.90 9.38
N THR A 242 7.95 11.71 8.31
CA THR A 242 7.97 10.49 7.48
C THR A 242 9.33 10.29 6.79
N ILE A 243 9.94 11.35 6.23
CA ILE A 243 11.28 11.31 5.64
C ILE A 243 12.31 10.88 6.69
N LYS A 244 12.28 11.51 7.87
CA LYS A 244 13.19 11.16 8.98
C LYS A 244 13.02 9.72 9.41
N ASN A 245 11.78 9.25 9.52
CA ASN A 245 11.47 7.88 9.92
C ASN A 245 11.96 6.86 8.89
N PHE A 246 11.73 7.12 7.60
CA PHE A 246 12.25 6.30 6.51
C PHE A 246 13.76 6.13 6.57
N PHE A 247 14.53 7.24 6.62
CA PHE A 247 15.99 7.15 6.65
C PHE A 247 16.55 6.55 7.94
N ALA A 248 15.86 6.75 9.07
CA ALA A 248 16.22 6.06 10.31
C ALA A 248 16.10 4.54 10.13
N ILE A 249 14.98 4.06 9.59
CA ILE A 249 14.75 2.63 9.34
C ILE A 249 15.70 2.07 8.29
N ALA A 250 15.91 2.77 7.17
CA ALA A 250 16.84 2.38 6.12
C ALA A 250 18.27 2.24 6.67
N GLY A 251 18.66 3.11 7.61
CA GLY A 251 19.95 3.03 8.32
C GLY A 251 20.18 1.75 9.14
N THR A 252 19.14 0.95 9.38
CA THR A 252 19.26 -0.35 10.09
C THR A 252 19.51 -1.54 9.16
N LEU A 253 19.43 -1.35 7.85
CA LEU A 253 19.67 -2.38 6.86
C LEU A 253 21.15 -2.83 6.86
N CYS A 254 21.42 -4.04 6.36
CA CYS A 254 22.80 -4.45 6.06
C CYS A 254 23.35 -3.63 4.89
N LYS A 255 24.67 -3.64 4.72
CA LYS A 255 25.33 -2.80 3.71
C LYS A 255 24.84 -3.08 2.28
N GLU A 256 24.64 -4.35 1.95
CA GLU A 256 24.12 -4.76 0.64
C GLU A 256 22.72 -4.19 0.38
N ASP A 257 21.81 -4.28 1.36
CA ASP A 257 20.46 -3.74 1.26
C ASP A 257 20.46 -2.20 1.26
N GLN A 258 21.40 -1.56 1.96
CA GLN A 258 21.57 -0.11 1.90
C GLN A 258 21.99 0.35 0.49
N GLU A 259 22.91 -0.36 -0.16
CA GLU A 259 23.31 -0.11 -1.55
C GLU A 259 22.13 -0.29 -2.52
N CYS A 260 21.30 -1.34 -2.33
CA CYS A 260 20.05 -1.50 -3.07
C CYS A 260 19.09 -0.32 -2.86
N MET A 261 18.92 0.15 -1.62
CA MET A 261 18.06 1.30 -1.34
C MET A 261 18.55 2.61 -1.97
N ILE A 262 19.87 2.81 -2.08
CA ILE A 262 20.44 3.97 -2.78
C ILE A 262 20.08 3.93 -4.28
N LEU A 263 20.12 2.75 -4.90
CA LEU A 263 19.69 2.56 -6.29
C LEU A 263 18.19 2.82 -6.46
N GLU A 264 17.35 2.32 -5.54
CA GLU A 264 15.90 2.58 -5.55
C GLU A 264 15.55 4.06 -5.40
N ILE A 265 16.28 4.79 -4.54
CA ILE A 265 16.15 6.26 -4.44
C ILE A 265 16.53 6.92 -5.77
N HIS A 266 17.61 6.48 -6.41
CA HIS A 266 18.01 6.98 -7.72
C HIS A 266 16.92 6.77 -8.76
N GLU A 267 16.42 5.54 -8.92
CA GLU A 267 15.38 5.18 -9.88
C GLU A 267 14.08 5.94 -9.61
N SER A 268 13.69 6.11 -8.34
CA SER A 268 12.51 6.87 -7.95
C SER A 268 12.63 8.35 -8.33
N LEU A 269 13.80 8.96 -8.13
CA LEU A 269 14.06 10.35 -8.52
C LEU A 269 14.09 10.52 -10.05
N VAL A 270 14.71 9.59 -10.77
CA VAL A 270 14.71 9.59 -12.25
C VAL A 270 13.28 9.42 -12.80
N ALA A 271 12.49 8.51 -12.23
CA ALA A 271 11.11 8.33 -12.64
C ALA A 271 10.30 9.62 -12.44
N LEU A 272 10.49 10.30 -11.31
CA LEU A 272 9.82 11.57 -11.03
C LEU A 272 10.26 12.69 -12.00
N ASP A 273 11.55 12.79 -12.30
CA ASP A 273 12.14 13.77 -13.23
C ASP A 273 11.69 13.56 -14.69
N CYS A 274 11.63 12.30 -15.15
CA CYS A 274 11.24 11.96 -16.52
C CYS A 274 9.74 12.04 -16.81
N THR A 275 8.89 12.19 -15.79
CA THR A 275 7.43 12.23 -16.00
C THR A 275 6.98 13.64 -16.37
N LEU A 276 6.98 13.93 -17.68
CA LEU A 276 6.71 15.24 -18.30
C LEU A 276 5.38 15.93 -17.88
N ASP A 277 4.44 15.19 -17.29
CA ASP A 277 3.11 15.70 -16.89
C ASP A 277 2.91 15.81 -15.36
N VAL A 278 3.93 15.53 -14.54
CA VAL A 278 3.82 15.66 -13.08
C VAL A 278 4.11 17.10 -12.67
N THR A 279 3.05 17.84 -12.37
CA THR A 279 3.14 19.17 -11.79
C THR A 279 2.94 19.08 -10.28
N LEU A 280 3.91 19.61 -9.53
CA LEU A 280 3.84 19.60 -8.08
C LEU A 280 2.99 20.77 -7.60
N ASN A 281 1.85 20.47 -7.00
CA ASN A 281 0.85 21.49 -6.62
C ASN A 281 1.12 22.15 -5.26
N SER A 282 2.36 22.06 -4.75
CA SER A 282 2.77 22.58 -3.46
C SER A 282 3.68 23.78 -3.56
N ASN A 283 3.36 24.85 -2.84
CA ASN A 283 4.29 25.97 -2.64
C ASN A 283 5.54 25.57 -1.86
N ASN A 284 5.45 24.50 -1.05
CA ASN A 284 6.57 23.98 -0.25
C ASN A 284 7.29 22.81 -0.95
N ALA A 285 7.05 22.60 -2.25
CA ALA A 285 7.65 21.50 -3.00
C ALA A 285 9.19 21.54 -2.95
N VAL A 286 9.79 22.72 -3.15
CA VAL A 286 11.25 22.89 -3.13
C VAL A 286 11.84 22.59 -1.74
N PRO A 287 11.38 23.21 -0.63
CA PRO A 287 11.85 22.84 0.71
C PRO A 287 11.67 21.35 1.06
N ALA A 288 10.55 20.74 0.65
CA ALA A 288 10.28 19.33 0.91
C ALA A 288 11.25 18.39 0.19
N HIS A 289 11.47 18.63 -1.11
CA HIS A 289 12.44 17.87 -1.89
C HIS A 289 13.87 18.13 -1.39
N ALA A 290 14.20 19.36 -0.98
CA ALA A 290 15.50 19.67 -0.40
C ALA A 290 15.74 18.89 0.90
N ALA A 291 14.74 18.78 1.77
CA ALA A 291 14.82 17.97 2.98
C ALA A 291 15.03 16.48 2.67
N PHE A 292 14.35 15.95 1.65
CA PHE A 292 14.55 14.57 1.19
C PHE A 292 15.96 14.36 0.63
N LEU A 293 16.42 15.21 -0.30
CA LEU A 293 17.75 15.13 -0.92
C LEU A 293 18.86 15.23 0.12
N GLN A 294 18.74 16.14 1.08
CA GLN A 294 19.71 16.27 2.17
C GLN A 294 19.77 15.01 3.04
N ALA A 295 18.62 14.41 3.33
CA ALA A 295 18.57 13.16 4.10
C ALA A 295 19.13 11.98 3.30
N ALA A 296 18.88 11.93 1.99
CA ALA A 296 19.46 10.93 1.09
C ALA A 296 20.99 11.05 1.03
N GLU A 297 21.52 12.26 0.93
CA GLU A 297 22.97 12.52 0.94
C GLU A 297 23.62 12.03 2.23
N ASN A 298 23.02 12.35 3.38
CA ASN A 298 23.47 11.87 4.68
C ASN A 298 23.43 10.34 4.82
N TYR A 299 22.56 9.69 4.05
CA TYR A 299 22.44 8.24 3.99
C TYR A 299 23.45 7.58 3.00
N GLY A 300 24.18 8.37 2.22
CA GLY A 300 25.20 7.90 1.27
C GLY A 300 24.81 8.02 -0.20
N PHE A 301 23.66 8.62 -0.52
CA PHE A 301 23.30 8.95 -1.89
C PHE A 301 24.22 10.06 -2.44
N ASN A 302 24.81 9.85 -3.61
CA ASN A 302 25.66 10.85 -4.23
C ASN A 302 24.82 11.80 -5.11
N LEU A 303 24.42 12.95 -4.53
CA LEU A 303 23.64 13.98 -5.23
C LEU A 303 24.36 14.47 -6.50
N ASP A 304 25.66 14.72 -6.40
CA ASP A 304 26.44 15.20 -7.54
C ASP A 304 26.45 14.18 -8.67
N ALA A 305 26.67 12.89 -8.37
CA ALA A 305 26.64 11.84 -9.38
C ALA A 305 25.26 11.72 -10.04
N TYR A 306 24.17 11.87 -9.29
CA TYR A 306 22.82 11.88 -9.84
C TYR A 306 22.63 13.00 -10.89
N PHE A 307 23.04 14.23 -10.57
CA PHE A 307 22.93 15.35 -11.51
C PHE A 307 24.06 15.37 -12.59
N LEU A 308 25.17 14.67 -12.37
CA LEU A 308 26.22 14.47 -13.39
C LEU A 308 25.83 13.43 -14.44
N LEU A 309 25.05 12.41 -14.06
CA LEU A 309 24.56 11.40 -14.99
C LEU A 309 23.56 11.98 -16.01
N THR A 310 22.94 13.12 -15.70
CA THR A 310 22.08 13.87 -16.61
C THR A 310 22.83 14.94 -17.44
N SER A 311 24.12 15.20 -17.17
CA SER A 311 24.97 16.10 -17.96
C SER A 311 26.48 15.81 -17.77
N PRO A 312 27.19 15.24 -18.77
CA PRO A 312 28.51 14.60 -18.60
C PRO A 312 29.71 15.58 -18.51
N SER A 313 29.64 16.63 -17.68
CA SER A 313 30.73 17.60 -17.51
C SER A 313 30.98 17.97 -16.05
N ALA A 314 32.09 18.68 -15.77
CA ALA A 314 32.59 19.02 -14.42
C ALA A 314 31.50 19.60 -13.49
N TYR A 315 31.72 19.56 -12.17
CA TYR A 315 30.75 20.03 -11.14
C TYR A 315 30.11 21.41 -11.43
N SER A 316 30.87 22.35 -12.00
CA SER A 316 30.34 23.65 -12.45
C SER A 316 29.20 23.53 -13.47
N ALA A 317 29.25 22.53 -14.35
CA ALA A 317 28.23 22.25 -15.35
C ALA A 317 26.95 21.65 -14.76
N VAL A 318 27.01 20.96 -13.61
CA VAL A 318 25.82 20.50 -12.88
C VAL A 318 25.02 21.69 -12.37
N ILE A 319 25.69 22.64 -11.71
CA ILE A 319 25.07 23.87 -11.20
C ILE A 319 24.45 24.64 -12.36
N THR A 320 25.20 24.84 -13.46
CA THR A 320 24.69 25.53 -14.65
C THR A 320 23.48 24.82 -15.26
N THR A 321 23.49 23.48 -15.31
CA THR A 321 22.37 22.69 -15.86
C THR A 321 21.13 22.83 -14.98
N CYS A 322 21.26 22.64 -13.67
CA CYS A 322 20.14 22.78 -12.73
C CYS A 322 19.60 24.21 -12.72
N ALA A 323 20.48 25.21 -12.81
CA ALA A 323 20.08 26.62 -12.73
C ALA A 323 19.29 27.06 -13.97
N LYS A 324 19.54 26.44 -15.13
CA LYS A 324 18.72 26.64 -16.34
C LYS A 324 17.30 26.09 -16.24
N CYS A 325 17.05 25.15 -15.34
CA CYS A 325 15.71 24.63 -15.05
C CYS A 325 14.95 25.50 -14.04
N LEU A 326 15.56 26.58 -13.51
CA LEU A 326 14.84 27.47 -12.60
C LEU A 326 13.77 28.27 -13.34
N VAL A 327 12.60 28.34 -12.72
CA VAL A 327 11.56 29.30 -13.09
C VAL A 327 11.86 30.62 -12.39
N ASN A 328 11.58 31.75 -13.03
CA ASN A 328 11.73 33.11 -12.46
C ASN A 328 10.71 33.38 -11.33
N LYS A 329 10.82 32.63 -10.25
CA LYS A 329 9.96 32.65 -9.07
C LYS A 329 10.78 32.39 -7.81
N PRO A 330 10.35 32.88 -6.65
CA PRO A 330 10.98 32.54 -5.38
C PRO A 330 10.72 31.08 -5.00
N PHE A 331 11.60 30.49 -4.19
CA PHE A 331 11.52 29.07 -3.81
C PHE A 331 10.21 28.65 -3.14
N ASP A 332 9.47 29.60 -2.55
CA ASP A 332 8.19 29.42 -1.86
C ASP A 332 6.97 29.52 -2.80
N GLN A 333 7.17 29.58 -4.12
CA GLN A 333 6.11 29.76 -5.12
C GLN A 333 6.22 28.78 -6.31
N TYR A 334 6.64 27.54 -6.02
CA TYR A 334 6.85 26.50 -7.03
C TYR A 334 5.61 25.62 -7.29
N ALA A 335 4.43 26.01 -6.81
CA ALA A 335 3.20 25.31 -7.18
C ALA A 335 2.96 25.36 -8.71
N GLY A 336 2.64 24.21 -9.29
CA GLY A 336 2.37 24.04 -10.71
C GLY A 336 3.63 23.96 -11.58
N VAL A 337 4.82 23.85 -10.98
CA VAL A 337 6.08 23.61 -11.67
C VAL A 337 6.29 22.11 -11.85
N ASP A 338 6.93 21.71 -12.95
CA ASP A 338 7.26 20.30 -13.20
C ASP A 338 8.25 19.75 -12.15
N ALA A 339 8.16 18.44 -11.92
CA ALA A 339 8.92 17.81 -10.86
C ALA A 339 10.45 17.90 -11.07
N GLY A 340 10.93 17.81 -12.32
CA GLY A 340 12.36 17.95 -12.64
C GLY A 340 12.94 19.32 -12.27
N SER A 341 12.21 20.39 -12.60
CA SER A 341 12.56 21.76 -12.21
C SER A 341 12.51 21.96 -10.69
N VAL A 342 11.57 21.32 -9.99
CA VAL A 342 11.53 21.34 -8.51
C VAL A 342 12.71 20.60 -7.90
N ILE A 343 13.10 19.43 -8.42
CA ILE A 343 14.26 18.65 -7.95
C ILE A 343 15.54 19.46 -8.18
N SER A 344 15.69 20.08 -9.35
CA SER A 344 16.81 20.96 -9.69
C SER A 344 16.88 22.18 -8.76
N ALA A 345 15.74 22.81 -8.51
CA ALA A 345 15.62 23.92 -7.57
C ALA A 345 15.94 23.50 -6.13
N ALA A 346 15.51 22.31 -5.70
CA ALA A 346 15.80 21.75 -4.39
C ALA A 346 17.30 21.47 -4.19
N PHE A 347 17.99 20.94 -5.22
CA PHE A 347 19.45 20.82 -5.19
C PHE A 347 20.13 22.17 -5.01
N LEU A 348 19.76 23.17 -5.83
CA LEU A 348 20.30 24.52 -5.73
C LEU A 348 19.96 25.19 -4.39
N TYR A 349 18.80 24.88 -3.80
CA TYR A 349 18.39 25.36 -2.48
C TYR A 349 19.37 24.93 -1.38
N LEU A 350 19.92 23.71 -1.48
CA LEU A 350 20.92 23.18 -0.53
C LEU A 350 22.31 23.80 -0.70
N GLN A 351 22.67 24.25 -1.90
CA GLN A 351 23.99 24.83 -2.18
C GLN A 351 24.16 26.22 -1.53
N GLU A 352 25.38 26.48 -1.05
CA GLU A 352 25.76 27.79 -0.54
C GLU A 352 25.84 28.82 -1.67
N SER A 353 25.37 30.06 -1.43
CA SER A 353 25.37 31.10 -2.48
C SER A 353 26.78 31.40 -3.01
N GLU A 354 27.83 31.24 -2.19
CA GLU A 354 29.22 31.47 -2.64
C GLU A 354 29.64 30.45 -3.69
N GLN A 355 29.29 29.17 -3.49
CA GLN A 355 29.57 28.11 -4.45
C GLN A 355 28.81 28.36 -5.76
N LEU A 356 27.54 28.74 -5.66
CA LEU A 356 26.71 29.09 -6.84
C LEU A 356 27.26 30.29 -7.62
N LEU A 357 27.81 31.30 -6.94
CA LEU A 357 28.42 32.48 -7.57
C LEU A 357 29.74 32.18 -8.29
N THR A 358 30.44 31.10 -7.91
CA THR A 358 31.65 30.66 -8.63
C THR A 358 31.36 29.90 -9.91
N ALA A 359 30.11 29.49 -10.14
CA ALA A 359 29.71 28.87 -11.39
C ALA A 359 29.65 29.92 -12.52
N ASP A 360 30.09 29.53 -13.72
CA ASP A 360 30.00 30.38 -14.91
C ASP A 360 28.57 30.40 -15.44
N LEU A 361 27.76 31.30 -14.88
CA LEU A 361 26.34 31.46 -15.18
C LEU A 361 26.10 32.67 -16.09
N ASP A 362 25.21 32.50 -17.08
CA ASP A 362 24.70 33.60 -17.90
C ASP A 362 23.78 34.54 -17.09
N ALA A 363 23.46 35.70 -17.67
CA ALA A 363 22.73 36.76 -16.99
C ALA A 363 21.30 36.35 -16.59
N ASP A 364 20.62 35.57 -17.43
CA ASP A 364 19.25 35.12 -17.20
C ASP A 364 19.20 34.08 -16.08
N THR A 365 20.15 33.14 -16.09
CA THR A 365 20.30 32.12 -15.04
C THR A 365 20.66 32.74 -13.70
N LEU A 366 21.53 33.75 -13.70
CA LEU A 366 21.90 34.50 -12.50
C LEU A 366 20.73 35.33 -11.95
N LEU A 367 19.88 35.89 -12.83
CA LEU A 367 18.63 36.54 -12.45
C LEU A 367 17.65 35.53 -11.82
N ALA A 368 17.46 34.36 -12.43
CA ALA A 368 16.61 33.30 -11.88
C ALA A 368 17.07 32.89 -10.47
N LEU A 369 18.38 32.71 -10.25
CA LEU A 369 18.94 32.44 -8.92
C LEU A 369 18.72 33.57 -7.91
N TYR A 370 18.86 34.83 -8.35
CA TYR A 370 18.55 35.98 -7.50
C TYR A 370 17.09 35.95 -7.04
N LEU A 371 16.14 35.73 -7.95
CA LEU A 371 14.72 35.64 -7.63
C LEU A 371 14.41 34.44 -6.72
N PHE A 372 15.04 33.30 -7.01
CA PHE A 372 14.89 32.05 -6.28
C PHE A 372 15.37 32.14 -4.83
N LYS A 373 16.64 32.54 -4.61
CA LYS A 373 17.29 32.62 -3.29
C LYS A 373 16.99 33.93 -2.53
N ARG A 374 16.59 34.99 -3.23
CA ARG A 374 16.48 36.37 -2.71
C ARG A 374 17.77 36.88 -2.03
N ASP A 375 18.93 36.43 -2.50
CA ASP A 375 20.23 36.82 -1.96
C ASP A 375 20.84 37.96 -2.77
N ASN A 376 21.12 39.08 -2.09
CA ASN A 376 21.65 40.31 -2.69
C ASN A 376 23.03 40.13 -3.34
N ARG A 377 23.79 39.09 -2.99
CA ARG A 377 25.08 38.81 -3.65
C ARG A 377 24.91 38.48 -5.13
N PHE A 378 23.84 37.78 -5.52
CA PHE A 378 23.52 37.54 -6.94
C PHE A 378 23.13 38.83 -7.66
N LYS A 379 22.37 39.72 -6.99
CA LYS A 379 22.06 41.06 -7.51
C LYS A 379 23.33 41.88 -7.76
N GLN A 380 24.31 41.82 -6.85
CA GLN A 380 25.60 42.50 -7.05
C GLN A 380 26.37 41.94 -8.24
N ALA A 381 26.36 40.62 -8.44
CA ALA A 381 26.98 40.00 -9.61
C ALA A 381 26.31 40.40 -10.93
N LEU A 382 24.99 40.64 -10.94
CA LEU A 382 24.25 41.14 -12.10
C LEU A 382 24.58 42.60 -12.45
N LEU A 383 25.03 43.41 -11.50
CA LEU A 383 25.42 44.81 -11.74
C LEU A 383 26.76 44.96 -12.51
N THR A 384 27.39 43.85 -12.91
CA THR A 384 28.62 43.87 -13.70
C THR A 384 28.35 44.27 -15.17
N PRO A 385 29.32 44.91 -15.85
CA PRO A 385 29.17 45.31 -17.25
C PRO A 385 28.84 44.09 -18.15
N GLY A 386 27.78 44.20 -18.95
CA GLY A 386 27.31 43.13 -19.83
C GLY A 386 26.20 42.23 -19.27
N ARG A 387 25.82 42.39 -17.98
CA ARG A 387 24.70 41.66 -17.34
C ARG A 387 23.65 42.59 -16.73
N ALA A 388 24.00 43.86 -16.50
CA ALA A 388 23.14 44.85 -15.86
C ALA A 388 21.83 45.11 -16.62
N ASP A 389 21.84 44.98 -17.95
CA ASP A 389 20.66 45.19 -18.79
C ASP A 389 19.55 44.16 -18.48
N THR A 390 19.91 42.91 -18.18
CA THR A 390 18.96 41.85 -17.78
C THR A 390 18.27 42.18 -16.46
N LEU A 391 19.03 42.65 -15.47
CA LEU A 391 18.48 43.09 -14.18
C LEU A 391 17.57 44.30 -14.34
N LEU A 392 18.00 45.28 -15.15
CA LEU A 392 17.22 46.49 -15.41
C LEU A 392 15.93 46.17 -16.16
N ALA A 393 15.96 45.31 -17.18
CA ALA A 393 14.77 44.86 -17.90
C ALA A 393 13.76 44.22 -16.94
N HIS A 394 14.21 43.32 -16.06
CA HIS A 394 13.35 42.71 -15.05
C HIS A 394 12.78 43.73 -14.04
N GLU A 395 13.59 44.64 -13.49
CA GLU A 395 13.13 45.67 -12.55
C GLU A 395 12.16 46.69 -13.17
N LEU A 396 12.24 46.88 -14.50
CA LEU A 396 11.32 47.70 -15.28
C LEU A 396 10.06 46.93 -15.76
N GLY A 397 10.00 45.61 -15.52
CA GLY A 397 8.89 44.76 -15.96
C GLY A 397 8.81 44.58 -17.48
N MET A 398 9.96 44.62 -18.17
CA MET A 398 10.09 44.52 -19.63
C MET A 398 10.24 43.08 -20.13
#